data_AF-A0A7S0IV84-F1
#
_entry.id   AF-A0A7S0IV84-F1
#
_cell.length_a   1.000
_cell.length_b   1.000
_cell.length_c   1.000
_cell.angle_alpha   90.00
_cell.angle_beta   90.00
_cell.angle_gamma   90.00
#
_symmetry.space_group_name_H-M   'P 1'
#
loop_
_entity.id
_entity.type
_entity.pdbx_description
1 polymer ?
#
loop_
_entity_poly.entity_id
_entity_poly.type
_entity_poly.pdbx_seq_one_letter_code
_entity_poly.pdbx_strand_id
1 'polypeptide(L)'
;AFRDQLTLDCLNELLSWLDESAPEGGGCACGILDATNTTKERRQMLMQRCAQEEPRVQLVFLELICNDEAILAHNYRLKLANDDYKGRDAESSLADFMVRVEQYEKVYEQIDDDEKHDEQPIRYIQMVDAGRKLIVANGQGRARVMS
;
A
#
# COMPACT_ATOMS: atom_id res chain seq x y z
N ALA A 1 -8.77 -1.55 -15.26
CA ALA A 1 -8.31 -2.26 -16.47
C ALA A 1 -6.81 -2.10 -16.70
N PHE A 2 -6.30 -1.03 -17.33
CA PHE A 2 -4.85 -0.93 -17.62
C PHE A 2 -3.96 -0.84 -16.36
N ARG A 3 -4.34 -0.02 -15.37
CA ARG A 3 -3.59 0.11 -14.11
C ARG A 3 -3.57 -1.20 -13.31
N ASP A 4 -4.67 -1.95 -13.31
CA ASP A 4 -4.75 -3.25 -12.64
C ASP A 4 -3.82 -4.27 -13.27
N GLN A 5 -3.80 -4.32 -14.61
CA GLN A 5 -2.89 -5.20 -15.33
C GLN A 5 -1.43 -4.87 -15.00
N LEU A 6 -1.06 -3.59 -15.05
CA LEU A 6 0.29 -3.15 -14.69
C LEU A 6 0.65 -3.53 -13.24
N THR A 7 -0.28 -3.36 -12.29
CA THR A 7 -0.07 -3.78 -10.91
C THR A 7 0.13 -5.30 -10.79
N LEU A 8 -0.65 -6.10 -11.52
CA LEU A 8 -0.50 -7.55 -11.54
C LEU A 8 0.82 -8.00 -12.18
N ASP A 9 1.24 -7.34 -13.26
CA ASP A 9 2.50 -7.63 -13.92
C ASP A 9 3.68 -7.33 -12.96
N CYS A 10 3.69 -6.17 -12.31
CA CYS A 10 4.67 -5.83 -11.29
C CYS A 10 4.64 -6.81 -10.09
N LEU A 11 3.45 -7.24 -9.67
CA LEU A 11 3.32 -8.24 -8.60
C LEU A 11 3.93 -9.58 -9.04
N ASN A 12 3.67 -10.03 -10.27
CA ASN A 12 4.23 -11.28 -10.80
C ASN A 12 5.75 -11.24 -10.84
N GLU A 13 6.33 -10.13 -11.31
CA GLU A 13 7.79 -9.93 -11.30
C GLU A 13 8.36 -9.98 -9.87
N LEU A 14 7.68 -9.35 -8.91
CA LEU A 14 8.09 -9.37 -7.50
C LEU A 14 8.00 -10.79 -6.91
N LEU A 15 6.96 -11.55 -7.23
CA LEU A 15 6.78 -12.93 -6.77
C LEU A 15 7.86 -13.86 -7.35
N SER A 16 8.18 -13.75 -8.65
CA SER A 16 9.29 -14.48 -9.25
C SER A 16 10.63 -14.14 -8.58
N TRP A 17 10.88 -12.85 -8.32
CA TRP A 17 12.08 -12.44 -7.59
C TRP A 17 12.14 -13.02 -6.18
N LEU A 18 11.00 -13.09 -5.47
CA LEU A 18 10.93 -13.67 -4.12
C LEU A 18 11.26 -15.17 -4.13
N ASP A 19 10.77 -15.92 -5.10
CA ASP A 19 11.04 -17.35 -5.26
C ASP A 19 12.54 -17.60 -5.52
N GLU A 20 13.13 -16.84 -6.44
CA GLU A 20 14.56 -16.92 -6.76
C GLU A 20 15.47 -16.46 -5.61
N SER A 21 15.00 -15.49 -4.82
CA SER A 21 15.79 -14.88 -3.73
C SER A 21 15.62 -15.59 -2.39
N ALA A 22 14.75 -16.60 -2.30
CA ALA A 22 14.51 -17.35 -1.08
C ALA A 22 15.81 -18.06 -0.62
N PRO A 23 16.37 -17.70 0.56
CA PRO A 23 17.66 -18.26 0.98
C PRO A 23 17.56 -19.75 1.29
N GLU A 24 18.45 -20.57 0.73
CA GLU A 24 18.65 -21.94 1.19
C GLU A 24 19.14 -21.92 2.65
N GLY A 25 18.34 -22.47 3.59
CA GLY A 25 18.75 -22.62 4.99
C GLY A 25 18.08 -21.72 6.03
N GLY A 26 16.92 -21.12 5.73
CA GLY A 26 16.05 -20.51 6.76
C GLY A 26 16.10 -18.99 6.89
N GLY A 27 16.48 -18.27 5.82
CA GLY A 27 16.28 -16.82 5.72
C GLY A 27 14.90 -16.45 5.18
N CYS A 28 14.54 -15.15 5.19
CA CYS A 28 13.33 -14.65 4.55
C CYS A 28 13.66 -13.58 3.50
N ALA A 29 13.08 -13.70 2.31
CA ALA A 29 13.03 -12.62 1.33
C ALA A 29 11.78 -11.77 1.58
N CYS A 30 11.87 -10.47 1.38
CA CYS A 30 10.75 -9.54 1.54
C CYS A 30 10.70 -8.60 0.34
N GLY A 31 9.51 -8.48 -0.25
CA GLY A 31 9.24 -7.66 -1.43
C GLY A 31 8.26 -6.54 -1.08
N ILE A 32 8.45 -5.36 -1.69
CA ILE A 32 7.57 -4.20 -1.49
C ILE A 32 6.91 -3.84 -2.81
N LEU A 33 5.58 -3.95 -2.85
CA LEU A 33 4.76 -3.46 -3.96
C LEU A 33 4.23 -2.07 -3.61
N ASP A 34 4.93 -1.02 -4.04
CA ASP A 34 4.53 0.37 -3.82
C ASP A 34 3.45 0.80 -4.82
N ALA A 35 2.21 0.83 -4.36
CA ALA A 35 1.07 1.34 -5.11
C ALA A 35 -0.01 1.84 -4.15
N THR A 36 -0.89 2.72 -4.64
CA THR A 36 -1.95 3.33 -3.84
C THR A 36 -2.89 2.33 -3.17
N ASN A 37 -3.26 1.23 -3.84
CA ASN A 37 -4.08 0.13 -3.30
C ASN A 37 -5.29 0.58 -2.44
N THR A 38 -5.91 1.69 -2.85
CA THR A 38 -6.90 2.42 -2.03
C THR A 38 -8.29 1.77 -1.98
N THR A 39 -8.60 0.83 -2.87
CA THR A 39 -9.91 0.16 -2.91
C THR A 39 -9.83 -1.27 -2.36
N LYS A 40 -10.91 -1.73 -1.72
CA LYS A 40 -11.06 -3.10 -1.23
C LYS A 40 -10.93 -4.11 -2.35
N GLU A 41 -11.54 -3.82 -3.50
CA GLU A 41 -11.48 -4.67 -4.71
C GLU A 41 -10.04 -4.92 -5.15
N ARG A 42 -9.19 -3.88 -5.20
CA ARG A 42 -7.80 -4.05 -5.61
C ARG A 42 -7.01 -4.86 -4.59
N ARG A 43 -7.25 -4.66 -3.29
CA ARG A 43 -6.59 -5.45 -2.24
C ARG A 43 -7.01 -6.92 -2.29
N GLN A 44 -8.29 -7.21 -2.54
CA GLN A 44 -8.79 -8.57 -2.75
C GLN A 44 -8.13 -9.26 -3.94
N MET A 45 -7.99 -8.55 -5.07
CA MET A 45 -7.27 -9.06 -6.25
C MET A 45 -5.81 -9.43 -5.92
N LEU A 46 -5.09 -8.60 -5.15
CA LEU A 46 -3.72 -8.89 -4.71
C LEU A 46 -3.67 -10.10 -3.76
N MET A 47 -4.60 -10.18 -2.80
CA MET A 47 -4.70 -11.31 -1.88
C MET A 47 -4.96 -12.62 -2.63
N GLN A 48 -5.88 -12.62 -3.60
CA GLN A 48 -6.17 -13.77 -4.47
C GLN A 48 -4.94 -14.23 -5.24
N ARG A 49 -4.21 -13.30 -5.85
CA ARG A 49 -3.01 -13.64 -6.61
C ARG A 49 -1.93 -14.24 -5.71
N CYS A 50 -1.64 -13.63 -4.55
CA CYS A 50 -0.64 -14.14 -3.63
C CYS A 50 -1.03 -15.48 -2.98
N ALA A 51 -2.33 -15.76 -2.82
CA ALA A 51 -2.79 -17.02 -2.25
C ALA A 51 -2.52 -18.25 -3.13
N GLN A 52 -2.25 -18.04 -4.43
CA GLN A 52 -1.92 -19.07 -5.42
C GLN A 52 -0.45 -19.50 -5.40
N GLU A 53 0.40 -18.80 -4.64
CA GLU A 53 1.83 -19.09 -4.59
C GLU A 53 2.14 -20.32 -3.72
N GLU A 54 3.10 -21.13 -4.16
CA GLU A 54 3.60 -22.31 -3.45
C GLU A 54 5.14 -22.29 -3.46
N PRO A 55 5.81 -22.13 -2.30
CA PRO A 55 5.25 -22.00 -0.96
C PRO A 55 4.47 -20.70 -0.76
N ARG A 56 3.44 -20.76 0.08
CA ARG A 56 2.54 -19.62 0.34
C ARG A 56 3.29 -18.35 0.78
N VAL A 57 3.08 -17.27 0.03
CA VAL A 57 3.60 -15.93 0.34
C VAL A 57 2.73 -15.25 1.40
N GLN A 58 3.35 -14.63 2.40
CA GLN A 58 2.66 -13.81 3.38
C GLN A 58 2.50 -12.37 2.88
N LEU A 59 1.27 -11.97 2.57
CA LEU A 59 0.94 -10.59 2.24
C LEU A 59 0.58 -9.80 3.50
N VAL A 60 1.20 -8.62 3.65
CA VAL A 60 0.91 -7.64 4.71
C VAL A 60 0.72 -6.27 4.05
N PHE A 61 -0.40 -5.62 4.31
CA PHE A 61 -0.64 -4.25 3.86
C PHE A 61 -0.06 -3.24 4.84
N LEU A 62 0.66 -2.25 4.33
CA LEU A 62 1.08 -1.08 5.10
C LEU A 62 0.26 0.13 4.63
N GLU A 63 -0.60 0.62 5.50
CA GLU A 63 -1.45 1.78 5.23
C GLU A 63 -0.95 2.99 6.03
N LEU A 64 -0.66 4.08 5.33
CA LEU A 64 -0.20 5.34 5.94
C LEU A 64 -1.37 6.34 5.92
N ILE A 65 -1.89 6.67 7.09
CA ILE A 65 -2.98 7.61 7.27
C ILE A 65 -2.41 8.91 7.84
N CYS A 66 -2.63 10.03 7.18
CA CYS A 66 -2.15 11.33 7.64
C CYS A 66 -3.27 12.36 7.57
N ASN A 67 -3.72 12.81 8.72
CA ASN A 67 -4.73 13.85 8.88
C ASN A 67 -4.12 15.17 9.39
N ASP A 68 -2.87 15.14 9.85
CA ASP A 68 -2.15 16.33 10.28
C ASP A 68 -1.79 17.23 9.09
N GLU A 69 -2.42 18.41 9.03
CA GLU A 69 -2.24 19.39 7.94
C GLU A 69 -0.79 19.85 7.78
N ALA A 70 -0.02 19.96 8.87
CA ALA A 70 1.36 20.40 8.80
C ALA A 70 2.24 19.31 8.17
N ILE A 71 2.00 18.05 8.51
CA ILE A 71 2.68 16.90 7.90
C ILE A 71 2.30 16.78 6.41
N LEU A 72 1.01 16.92 6.09
CA LEU A 72 0.53 16.91 4.70
C LEU A 72 1.18 18.02 3.88
N ALA A 73 1.15 19.26 4.35
CA ALA A 73 1.75 20.40 3.66
C ALA A 73 3.27 20.22 3.44
N HIS A 74 3.98 19.64 4.41
CA HIS A 74 5.38 19.30 4.26
C HIS A 74 5.60 18.24 3.19
N ASN A 75 4.84 17.15 3.23
CA ASN A 75 4.94 16.05 2.27
C ASN A 75 4.60 16.49 0.85
N TYR A 76 3.61 17.37 0.68
CA TYR A 76 3.24 17.91 -0.63
C TYR A 76 4.38 18.73 -1.23
N ARG A 77 5.06 19.57 -0.44
CA ARG A 77 6.24 20.32 -0.91
C ARG A 77 7.36 19.40 -1.37
N LEU A 78 7.63 18.32 -0.63
CA LEU A 78 8.63 17.32 -1.04
C LEU A 78 8.23 16.63 -2.35
N LYS A 79 6.95 16.28 -2.52
CA LYS A 79 6.46 15.69 -3.78
C LYS A 79 6.60 16.64 -4.97
N LEU A 80 6.36 17.93 -4.78
CA LEU A 80 6.53 18.94 -5.84
C LEU A 80 7.99 19.22 -6.18
N ALA A 81 8.93 18.88 -5.29
CA ALA A 81 10.36 18.98 -5.55
C ALA A 81 10.94 17.76 -6.30
N ASN A 82 10.16 16.69 -6.47
CA ASN A 82 10.58 15.49 -7.18
C ASN A 82 10.57 15.68 -8.70
N ASP A 83 11.20 14.73 -9.41
CA ASP A 83 11.32 14.76 -10.87
C ASP A 83 9.98 14.86 -11.61
N ASP A 84 8.87 14.40 -11.01
CA ASP A 84 7.50 14.48 -11.56
C ASP A 84 7.06 15.91 -11.91
N TYR A 85 7.58 16.92 -11.19
CA TYR A 85 7.19 18.33 -11.34
C TYR A 85 8.38 19.25 -11.67
N LYS A 86 9.55 18.67 -11.96
CA LYS A 86 10.77 19.41 -12.25
C LYS A 86 10.62 20.30 -13.48
N GLY A 87 10.94 21.58 -13.32
CA GLY A 87 10.87 22.59 -14.39
C GLY A 87 9.46 23.11 -14.69
N ARG A 88 8.44 22.72 -13.91
CA ARG A 88 7.09 23.29 -13.98
C ARG A 88 6.92 24.43 -12.98
N ASP A 89 5.95 25.30 -13.25
CA ASP A 89 5.54 26.34 -12.31
C ASP A 89 5.00 25.72 -11.00
N ALA A 90 5.34 26.31 -9.87
CA ALA A 90 5.05 25.74 -8.55
C ALA A 90 3.54 25.78 -8.22
N GLU A 91 2.83 26.85 -8.59
CA GLU A 91 1.40 26.99 -8.32
C GLU A 91 0.59 26.03 -9.19
N SER A 92 0.91 25.95 -10.48
CA SER A 92 0.26 24.99 -11.39
C SER A 92 0.50 23.54 -10.98
N SER A 93 1.70 23.22 -10.48
CA SER A 93 2.06 21.87 -10.05
C SER A 93 1.33 21.47 -8.78
N LEU A 94 1.19 22.39 -7.82
CA LEU A 94 0.39 22.18 -6.62
C LEU A 94 -1.09 21.96 -6.98
N ALA A 95 -1.65 22.76 -7.88
CA ALA A 95 -3.04 22.62 -8.29
C ALA A 95 -3.32 21.24 -8.93
N ASP A 96 -2.46 20.80 -9.86
CA ASP A 96 -2.55 19.45 -10.45
C ASP A 96 -2.44 18.34 -9.40
N PHE A 97 -1.48 18.46 -8.48
CA PHE A 97 -1.29 17.50 -7.41
C PHE A 97 -2.54 17.40 -6.50
N MET A 98 -3.14 18.55 -6.13
CA MET A 98 -4.34 18.58 -5.31
C MET A 98 -5.55 17.95 -6.01
N VAL A 99 -5.69 18.13 -7.32
CA VAL A 99 -6.72 17.42 -8.10
C VAL A 99 -6.51 15.91 -8.01
N ARG A 100 -5.27 15.44 -8.10
CA ARG A 100 -4.96 14.00 -7.94
C ARG A 100 -5.31 13.50 -6.53
N VAL A 101 -4.98 14.27 -5.48
CA VAL A 101 -5.36 13.93 -4.10
C VAL A 101 -6.88 13.78 -3.97
N GLU A 102 -7.64 14.75 -4.47
CA GLU A 102 -9.11 14.74 -4.40
C GLU A 102 -9.72 13.52 -5.12
N GLN A 103 -9.14 13.11 -6.26
CA GLN A 103 -9.59 11.91 -6.97
C GLN A 103 -9.33 10.62 -6.17
N TYR A 104 -8.20 10.55 -5.46
CA TYR A 104 -7.90 9.40 -4.60
C TYR A 104 -8.80 9.34 -3.37
N GLU A 105 -9.09 10.48 -2.75
CA GLU A 105 -9.99 10.57 -1.59
C GLU A 105 -11.40 10.07 -1.92
N LYS A 106 -11.91 10.37 -3.12
CA LYS A 106 -13.26 9.96 -3.57
C LYS A 106 -13.45 8.45 -3.65
N VAL A 107 -12.38 7.71 -3.90
CA VAL A 107 -12.41 6.24 -4.08
C VAL A 107 -11.71 5.49 -2.96
N TYR A 108 -11.26 6.21 -1.93
CA TYR A 108 -10.52 5.61 -0.83
C TYR A 108 -11.46 4.80 0.07
N GLU A 109 -11.08 3.55 0.29
CA GLU A 109 -11.70 2.63 1.23
C GLU A 109 -10.64 2.19 2.23
N GLN A 110 -10.74 2.68 3.46
CA GLN A 110 -9.83 2.33 4.55
C GLN A 110 -9.79 0.82 4.79
N ILE A 111 -8.61 0.30 5.14
CA ILE A 111 -8.46 -1.11 5.49
C ILE A 111 -9.18 -1.42 6.81
N ASP A 112 -9.95 -2.52 6.83
CA ASP A 112 -10.59 -3.04 8.03
C ASP A 112 -10.57 -4.57 8.13
N ASP A 113 -10.97 -5.07 9.30
CA ASP A 113 -10.98 -6.51 9.63
C ASP A 113 -12.04 -7.31 8.85
N ASP A 114 -12.95 -6.64 8.12
CA ASP A 114 -14.01 -7.28 7.35
C ASP A 114 -13.55 -7.68 5.95
N GLU A 115 -12.39 -7.19 5.50
CA GLU A 115 -11.73 -7.65 4.28
C GLU A 115 -11.18 -9.06 4.46
N LYS A 116 -11.99 -10.05 4.12
CA LYS A 116 -11.64 -11.47 4.23
C LYS A 116 -11.51 -12.10 2.85
N HIS A 117 -10.50 -12.94 2.70
CA HIS A 117 -10.40 -13.90 1.62
C HIS A 117 -10.40 -15.31 2.23
N ASP A 118 -11.14 -16.24 1.62
CA ASP A 118 -11.35 -17.59 2.15
C ASP A 118 -10.03 -18.34 2.40
N GLU A 119 -9.01 -18.04 1.61
CA GLU A 119 -7.74 -18.74 1.66
C GLU A 119 -6.70 -18.06 2.56
N GLN A 120 -6.78 -16.74 2.77
CA GLN A 120 -5.82 -15.98 3.59
C GLN A 120 -6.50 -14.78 4.26
N PRO A 121 -6.45 -14.67 5.60
CA PRO A 121 -6.98 -13.49 6.28
C PRO A 121 -6.11 -12.26 5.98
N ILE A 122 -6.73 -11.07 5.95
CA ILE A 122 -6.01 -9.81 5.80
C ILE A 122 -5.05 -9.60 6.98
N ARG A 123 -3.87 -9.09 6.66
CA ARG A 123 -2.87 -8.63 7.64
C ARG A 123 -2.50 -7.22 7.25
N TYR A 124 -2.51 -6.31 8.21
CA TYR A 124 -2.19 -4.93 7.92
C TYR A 124 -1.59 -4.21 9.13
N ILE A 125 -0.86 -3.15 8.81
CA ILE A 125 -0.37 -2.15 9.74
C ILE A 125 -0.89 -0.80 9.24
N GLN A 126 -1.69 -0.12 10.06
CA GLN A 126 -2.05 1.28 9.83
C GLN A 126 -1.18 2.16 10.71
N MET A 127 -0.45 3.07 10.08
CA MET A 127 0.33 4.09 10.74
C MET A 127 -0.35 5.44 10.57
N VAL A 128 -0.79 6.03 11.68
CA VAL A 128 -1.54 7.28 11.69
C VAL A 128 -0.63 8.43 12.13
N ASP A 129 -0.66 9.53 11.38
CA ASP A 129 0.03 10.80 11.67
C ASP A 129 1.51 10.61 12.04
N ALA A 130 2.27 9.98 11.14
CA ALA A 130 3.69 9.68 11.33
C ALA A 130 3.99 8.83 12.59
N GLY A 131 3.08 7.91 12.92
CA GLY A 131 3.28 6.92 13.98
C GLY A 131 2.76 7.33 15.35
N ARG A 132 2.00 8.45 15.46
CA ARG A 132 1.28 8.82 16.69
C ARG A 132 0.28 7.75 17.14
N LYS A 133 -0.19 6.93 16.20
CA LYS A 133 -1.00 5.75 16.48
C LYS A 133 -0.66 4.66 15.48
N LEU A 134 -0.54 3.43 15.98
CA LEU A 134 -0.35 2.22 15.20
C LEU A 134 -1.52 1.27 15.42
N ILE A 135 -2.05 0.72 14.34
CA ILE A 135 -3.08 -0.33 14.39
C ILE A 135 -2.54 -1.54 13.66
N VAL A 136 -2.53 -2.71 14.30
CA VAL A 136 -1.94 -3.94 13.76
C VAL A 136 -2.93 -5.08 13.81
N ALA A 137 -3.17 -5.72 12.66
CA ALA A 137 -3.97 -6.92 12.53
C ALA A 137 -3.16 -8.05 11.88
N ASN A 138 -3.17 -9.24 12.49
CA ASN A 138 -2.38 -10.41 12.06
C ASN A 138 -3.25 -11.56 11.51
N GLY A 139 -4.53 -11.29 11.22
CA GLY A 139 -5.49 -12.27 10.72
C GLY A 139 -6.04 -13.24 11.76
N GLN A 140 -5.73 -13.11 13.06
CA GLN A 140 -6.20 -14.00 14.14
C GLN A 140 -7.14 -13.33 15.16
N GLY A 141 -7.78 -12.21 14.83
CA GLY A 141 -8.71 -11.52 15.72
C GLY A 141 -8.75 -10.02 15.48
N ARG A 142 -9.34 -9.27 16.42
CA ARG A 142 -9.44 -7.81 16.34
C ARG A 142 -8.07 -7.13 16.31
N ALA A 143 -7.97 -6.09 15.48
CA ALA A 143 -6.79 -5.25 15.42
C ALA A 143 -6.40 -4.67 16.80
N ARG A 144 -5.08 -4.59 17.05
CA ARG A 144 -4.50 -4.00 18.27
C ARG A 144 -4.10 -2.56 18.01
N VAL A 145 -4.48 -1.66 18.91
CA VAL A 145 -4.11 -0.25 18.87
C VAL A 145 -2.95 0.00 19.82
N MET A 146 -1.91 0.66 19.34
CA MET A 146 -0.75 1.13 20.11
C MET A 146 -0.66 2.65 19.95
N SER A 147 -0.47 3.36 21.06
CA SER A 147 -0.38 4.83 21.14
C SER A 147 0.79 5.21 22.03
#